data_AF-A0A7S3BC30-F1
#
_entry.id   AF-A0A7S3BC30-F1
#
_cell.length_a   1.000
_cell.length_b   1.000
_cell.length_c   1.000
_cell.angle_alpha   90.00
_cell.angle_beta   90.00
_cell.angle_gamma   90.00
#
_symmetry.space_group_name_H-M   'P 1'
#
loop_
_entity.id
_entity.type
_entity.pdbx_description
1 polymer ?
#
loop_
_entity_poly.entity_id
_entity_poly.type
_entity_poly.pdbx_seq_one_letter_code
_entity_poly.pdbx_strand_id
1 'polypeptide(L)'
;MVVSPTLSQLLLGGGGGSVAQRRRRALLLGGGGLVAAAAYATYVRAGSARKSAAEEVATMALDRSASSKKRHKVDVDSVFVKRLIRILKVCMPHPLSRSSMLVILQTVLLLLRTGVTNHLTFVEGKVAEDIVGQNFHEFRKSLFGFMAFCVPASMLNAGMKYCQTQIALSFRGRLTRHLQAKYLHNRAYYTASVLGGMRSADQRITEDVEKFSTSLAELYGYTLKPIVDITIFTGVLTKLIGFKGQAALYGHFVLSSLLLRAISPPLSLIVSIESALSGNYRAAHARVINHAEEIAYNDPPGGAAENAILETAFNKLRRHVGTTAGQKFWHSIFDNYLLKYSASTVSLITFTSVHSGGFRRFVKFLMDGDESRLVRNKENSLELINRYTRTVRLLRNNVDAISNLVMAYKRITTVAGHTSRVSELLEQVKHLSKEGPAHIFAEGAAKRKAQKALTAGDAAAADKSADLPPVPPPMRTAGDAISFDRVTISSPD
;
A
#
# COMPACT_ATOMS: atom_id res chain seq x y z
N MET A 1 24.19 -22.71 19.17
CA MET A 1 22.84 -22.48 19.74
C MET A 1 22.52 -23.68 20.63
N VAL A 2 22.57 -23.48 21.96
CA VAL A 2 22.40 -24.54 22.96
C VAL A 2 20.95 -25.02 22.90
N VAL A 3 20.75 -26.23 22.37
CA VAL A 3 19.47 -26.93 22.48
C VAL A 3 19.39 -27.42 23.93
N SER A 4 18.38 -26.97 24.66
CA SER A 4 18.15 -27.39 26.05
C SER A 4 18.12 -28.94 26.15
N PRO A 5 18.82 -29.55 27.13
CA PRO A 5 18.97 -31.01 27.23
C PRO A 5 17.63 -31.77 27.38
N THR A 6 16.55 -31.07 27.75
CA THR A 6 15.19 -31.61 27.84
C THR A 6 14.56 -31.95 26.49
N LEU A 7 14.94 -31.24 25.41
CA LEU A 7 14.43 -31.50 24.05
C LEU A 7 15.06 -32.73 23.40
N SER A 8 16.33 -33.02 23.75
CA SER A 8 17.05 -34.20 23.26
C SER A 8 16.49 -35.50 23.84
N GLN A 9 16.19 -35.55 25.15
CA GLN A 9 15.61 -36.75 25.76
C GLN A 9 14.20 -37.06 25.26
N LEU A 10 13.39 -36.04 24.95
CA LEU A 10 12.02 -36.25 24.49
C LEU A 10 11.93 -36.77 23.05
N LEU A 11 12.95 -36.54 22.21
CA LEU A 11 12.92 -36.89 20.77
C LEU A 11 13.66 -38.19 20.43
N LEU A 12 14.55 -38.66 21.30
CA LEU A 12 15.35 -39.89 21.10
C LEU A 12 14.88 -41.10 21.92
N GLY A 13 13.87 -40.92 22.79
CA GLY A 13 13.18 -42.05 23.40
C GLY A 13 12.60 -42.95 22.31
N GLY A 14 13.14 -44.17 22.26
CA GLY A 14 12.88 -45.19 21.24
C GLY A 14 11.41 -45.55 21.05
N GLY A 15 11.16 -46.27 19.96
CA GLY A 15 9.83 -46.67 19.51
C GLY A 15 8.97 -47.25 20.62
N GLY A 16 7.78 -46.67 20.82
CA GLY A 16 6.83 -47.13 21.83
C GLY A 16 5.83 -46.09 22.35
N GLY A 17 5.82 -44.85 21.84
CA GLY A 17 4.92 -43.80 22.35
C GLY A 17 3.49 -43.88 21.80
N SER A 18 2.50 -44.00 22.70
CA SER A 18 1.04 -43.95 22.47
C SER A 18 0.60 -42.75 21.59
N VAL A 19 -0.52 -42.91 20.87
CA VAL A 19 -1.16 -41.91 19.99
C VAL A 19 -1.28 -40.53 20.66
N ALA A 20 -1.42 -40.48 21.99
CA ALA A 20 -1.46 -39.25 22.78
C ALA A 20 -0.16 -38.41 22.71
N GLN A 21 1.00 -39.05 22.60
CA GLN A 21 2.31 -38.40 22.53
C GLN A 21 2.57 -37.81 21.13
N ARG A 22 2.08 -38.47 20.07
CA ARG A 22 2.07 -37.92 18.70
C ARG A 22 1.13 -36.71 18.59
N ARG A 23 -0.05 -36.78 19.24
CA ARG A 23 -0.98 -35.64 19.35
C ARG A 23 -0.38 -34.46 20.11
N ARG A 24 0.35 -34.67 21.22
CA ARG A 24 1.05 -33.60 21.96
C ARG A 24 2.18 -32.94 21.15
N ARG A 25 2.93 -33.71 20.35
CA ARG A 25 3.96 -33.15 19.44
C ARG A 25 3.34 -32.34 18.29
N ALA A 26 2.20 -32.78 17.77
CA ALA A 26 1.41 -31.99 16.81
C ALA A 26 0.80 -30.73 17.46
N LEU A 27 0.39 -30.81 18.73
CA LEU A 27 -0.14 -29.67 19.49
C LEU A 27 0.92 -28.60 19.78
N LEU A 28 2.17 -29.00 20.04
CA LEU A 28 3.29 -28.08 20.30
C LEU A 28 3.82 -27.42 19.02
N LEU A 29 3.84 -28.14 17.88
CA LEU A 29 4.04 -27.52 16.56
C LEU A 29 2.83 -26.65 16.13
N GLY A 30 1.65 -26.91 16.71
CA GLY A 30 0.43 -26.12 16.58
C GLY A 30 0.27 -24.98 17.58
N GLY A 31 1.25 -24.71 18.45
CA GLY A 31 1.20 -23.65 19.46
C GLY A 31 0.99 -22.25 18.85
N GLY A 32 1.55 -21.98 17.67
CA GLY A 32 1.28 -20.77 16.90
C GLY A 32 -0.15 -20.68 16.37
N GLY A 33 -0.77 -21.83 16.09
CA GLY A 33 -2.16 -21.94 15.64
C GLY A 33 -3.19 -21.67 16.75
N LEU A 34 -2.89 -22.05 17.99
CA LEU A 34 -3.73 -21.75 19.16
C LEU A 34 -3.74 -20.25 19.50
N VAL A 35 -2.59 -19.58 19.38
CA VAL A 35 -2.49 -18.12 19.54
C VAL A 35 -3.22 -17.41 18.39
N ALA A 36 -3.11 -17.91 17.16
CA ALA A 36 -3.85 -17.39 16.01
C ALA A 36 -5.38 -17.61 16.14
N ALA A 37 -5.82 -18.74 16.70
CA ALA A 37 -7.23 -19.05 16.95
C ALA A 37 -7.84 -18.21 18.08
N ALA A 38 -7.09 -17.97 19.16
CA ALA A 38 -7.50 -17.07 20.24
C ALA A 38 -7.59 -15.60 19.76
N ALA A 39 -6.68 -15.19 18.89
CA ALA A 39 -6.73 -13.89 18.21
C ALA A 39 -7.86 -13.81 17.17
N TYR A 40 -8.21 -14.91 16.50
CA TYR A 40 -9.37 -15.00 15.61
C TYR A 40 -10.69 -14.81 16.38
N ALA A 41 -10.81 -15.42 17.58
CA ALA A 41 -12.00 -15.29 18.41
C ALA A 41 -12.21 -13.86 18.96
N THR A 42 -11.14 -13.15 19.32
CA THR A 42 -11.22 -11.74 19.75
C THR A 42 -11.46 -10.79 18.57
N TYR A 43 -10.93 -11.12 17.39
CA TYR A 43 -11.12 -10.36 16.15
C TYR A 43 -12.56 -10.47 15.59
N VAL A 44 -13.15 -11.66 15.54
CA VAL A 44 -14.53 -11.88 15.04
C VAL A 44 -15.56 -11.16 15.92
N ARG A 45 -15.36 -11.16 17.25
CA ARG A 45 -16.21 -10.40 18.19
C ARG A 45 -16.11 -8.89 18.02
N ALA A 46 -14.97 -8.37 17.57
CA ALA A 46 -14.79 -6.94 17.30
C ALA A 46 -15.26 -6.51 15.89
N GLY A 47 -15.38 -7.45 14.95
CA GLY A 47 -15.76 -7.18 13.55
C GLY A 47 -17.28 -7.07 13.30
N SER A 48 -18.10 -7.85 14.00
CA SER A 48 -19.56 -7.84 13.80
C SER A 48 -20.24 -6.57 14.33
N ALA A 49 -19.87 -6.12 15.53
CA ALA A 49 -20.41 -4.88 16.12
C ALA A 49 -19.95 -3.61 15.37
N ARG A 50 -18.88 -3.69 14.57
CA ARG A 50 -18.28 -2.54 13.86
C ARG A 50 -18.65 -2.47 12.38
N LYS A 51 -19.08 -3.56 11.74
CA LYS A 51 -19.68 -3.52 10.39
C LYS A 51 -20.88 -2.58 10.37
N SER A 52 -21.75 -2.68 11.38
CA SER A 52 -22.94 -1.83 11.52
C SER A 52 -22.58 -0.35 11.73
N ALA A 53 -21.60 -0.05 12.61
CA ALA A 53 -21.16 1.33 12.83
C ALA A 53 -20.38 1.92 11.63
N ALA A 54 -19.63 1.10 10.88
CA ALA A 54 -18.94 1.54 9.67
C ALA A 54 -19.89 1.72 8.49
N GLU A 55 -20.97 0.95 8.43
CA GLU A 55 -22.05 1.09 7.45
C GLU A 55 -22.86 2.37 7.72
N GLU A 56 -23.12 2.69 8.99
CA GLU A 56 -23.78 3.92 9.44
C GLU A 56 -22.90 5.18 9.22
N VAL A 57 -21.59 5.10 9.45
CA VAL A 57 -20.65 6.20 9.15
C VAL A 57 -20.40 6.33 7.65
N ALA A 58 -20.41 5.22 6.89
CA ALA A 58 -20.30 5.25 5.44
C ALA A 58 -21.55 5.84 4.79
N THR A 59 -22.76 5.52 5.27
CA THR A 59 -23.99 6.15 4.79
C THR A 59 -24.00 7.64 5.14
N MET A 60 -23.63 8.04 6.36
CA MET A 60 -23.50 9.45 6.73
C MET A 60 -22.43 10.23 5.93
N ALA A 61 -21.32 9.59 5.55
CA ALA A 61 -20.26 10.20 4.73
C ALA A 61 -20.63 10.26 3.23
N LEU A 62 -21.45 9.32 2.76
CA LEU A 62 -21.99 9.29 1.40
C LEU A 62 -23.11 10.33 1.21
N ASP A 63 -23.90 10.59 2.25
CA ASP A 63 -25.03 11.53 2.20
C ASP A 63 -24.58 12.99 2.00
N ARG A 64 -23.45 13.39 2.61
CA ARG A 64 -22.81 14.71 2.34
C ARG A 64 -22.06 14.79 1.00
N SER A 65 -21.80 13.65 0.35
CA SER A 65 -21.08 13.58 -0.94
C SER A 65 -22.02 13.36 -2.14
N ALA A 66 -23.34 13.31 -1.93
CA ALA A 66 -24.33 13.03 -2.97
C ALA A 66 -24.42 14.10 -4.08
N SER A 67 -23.77 15.26 -3.92
CA SER A 67 -23.64 16.29 -4.96
C SER A 67 -22.47 16.07 -5.95
N SER A 68 -21.57 15.12 -5.70
CA SER A 68 -20.43 14.83 -6.60
C SER A 68 -20.47 13.40 -7.14
N LYS A 69 -20.60 13.27 -8.47
CA LYS A 69 -20.72 12.04 -9.27
C LYS A 69 -19.97 10.82 -8.70
N LYS A 70 -20.67 9.68 -8.64
CA LYS A 70 -20.21 8.29 -8.35
C LYS A 70 -18.68 8.11 -8.37
N ARG A 71 -18.04 8.17 -7.20
CA ARG A 71 -16.66 7.69 -7.02
C ARG A 71 -16.66 6.16 -7.14
N HIS A 72 -16.14 5.66 -8.26
CA HIS A 72 -15.95 4.23 -8.50
C HIS A 72 -15.01 3.66 -7.43
N LYS A 73 -15.39 2.52 -6.86
CA LYS A 73 -14.52 1.74 -5.97
C LYS A 73 -13.24 1.43 -6.76
N VAL A 74 -12.09 1.90 -6.30
CA VAL A 74 -10.80 1.68 -6.96
C VAL A 74 -10.34 0.27 -6.58
N ASP A 75 -10.80 -0.72 -7.33
CA ASP A 75 -10.21 -2.05 -7.30
C ASP A 75 -9.13 -2.16 -8.39
N VAL A 76 -8.25 -3.16 -8.29
CA VAL A 76 -7.20 -3.44 -9.29
C VAL A 76 -7.83 -4.12 -10.50
N ASP A 77 -8.63 -3.34 -11.24
CA ASP A 77 -9.42 -3.81 -12.37
C ASP A 77 -8.67 -3.68 -13.71
N SER A 78 -9.23 -4.30 -14.77
CA SER A 78 -8.80 -4.07 -16.15
C SER A 78 -8.82 -2.59 -16.56
N VAL A 79 -9.68 -1.79 -15.92
CA VAL A 79 -9.75 -0.32 -16.08
C VAL A 79 -8.50 0.35 -15.53
N PHE A 80 -7.98 -0.08 -14.37
CA PHE A 80 -6.73 0.43 -13.80
C PHE A 80 -5.57 0.19 -14.77
N VAL A 81 -5.45 -1.03 -15.32
CA VAL A 81 -4.38 -1.37 -16.27
C VAL A 81 -4.46 -0.49 -17.52
N LYS A 82 -5.66 -0.30 -18.09
CA LYS A 82 -5.87 0.59 -19.24
C LYS A 82 -5.47 2.05 -18.93
N ARG A 83 -5.85 2.57 -17.76
CA ARG A 83 -5.49 3.92 -17.30
C ARG A 83 -3.97 4.05 -17.11
N LEU A 84 -3.34 3.06 -16.48
CA LEU A 84 -1.91 3.02 -16.27
C LEU A 84 -1.15 2.99 -17.59
N ILE A 85 -1.52 2.13 -18.54
CA ILE A 85 -0.89 2.07 -19.87
C ILE A 85 -1.02 3.40 -20.59
N ARG A 86 -2.17 4.07 -20.50
CA ARG A 86 -2.38 5.39 -21.12
C ARG A 86 -1.44 6.44 -20.52
N ILE A 87 -1.28 6.47 -19.21
CA ILE A 87 -0.35 7.38 -18.54
C ILE A 87 1.10 7.01 -18.88
N LEU A 88 1.43 5.72 -18.92
CA LEU A 88 2.77 5.24 -19.26
C LEU A 88 3.16 5.61 -20.70
N LYS A 89 2.22 5.60 -21.65
CA LYS A 89 2.45 6.09 -23.02
C LYS A 89 2.80 7.59 -23.06
N VAL A 90 2.30 8.40 -22.12
CA VAL A 90 2.68 9.81 -21.99
C VAL A 90 4.08 9.92 -21.36
N CYS A 91 4.37 9.12 -20.33
CA CYS A 91 5.68 9.11 -19.68
C CYS A 91 6.80 8.53 -20.58
N MET A 92 6.48 7.59 -21.46
CA MET A 92 7.40 6.82 -22.30
C MET A 92 6.83 6.73 -23.73
N PRO A 93 6.91 7.81 -24.53
CA PRO A 93 6.32 7.85 -25.87
C PRO A 93 7.04 6.96 -26.88
N HIS A 94 8.35 6.71 -26.69
CA HIS A 94 9.17 5.89 -27.57
C HIS A 94 10.08 4.93 -26.77
N PRO A 95 10.33 3.69 -27.22
CA PRO A 95 11.22 2.73 -26.55
C PRO A 95 12.67 3.23 -26.39
N LEU A 96 13.15 4.14 -27.25
CA LEU A 96 14.46 4.80 -27.13
C LEU A 96 14.44 6.15 -26.39
N SER A 97 13.34 6.50 -25.70
CA SER A 97 13.31 7.73 -24.91
C SER A 97 14.23 7.64 -23.69
N ARG A 98 14.77 8.77 -23.18
CA ARG A 98 15.63 8.79 -21.97
C ARG A 98 15.01 8.01 -20.79
N SER A 99 13.70 8.15 -20.54
CA SER A 99 13.01 7.41 -19.47
C SER A 99 12.98 5.90 -19.72
N SER A 100 12.86 5.48 -20.98
CA SER A 100 12.90 4.06 -21.38
C SER A 100 14.28 3.44 -21.20
N MET A 101 15.32 4.19 -21.54
CA MET A 101 16.70 3.76 -21.30
C MET A 101 16.98 3.59 -19.79
N LEU A 102 16.46 4.47 -18.93
CA LEU A 102 16.58 4.32 -17.47
C LEU A 102 15.87 3.06 -16.95
N VAL A 103 14.70 2.70 -17.49
CA VAL A 103 13.99 1.46 -17.11
C VAL A 103 14.75 0.22 -17.59
N ILE A 104 15.31 0.25 -18.81
CA ILE A 104 16.16 -0.83 -19.32
C ILE A 104 17.41 -0.99 -18.44
N LEU A 105 18.09 0.11 -18.13
CA LEU A 105 19.25 0.12 -17.23
C LEU A 105 18.90 -0.46 -15.86
N GLN A 106 17.75 -0.07 -15.29
CA GLN A 106 17.26 -0.62 -14.03
C GLN A 106 17.00 -2.13 -14.13
N THR A 107 16.50 -2.62 -15.27
CA THR A 107 16.31 -4.07 -15.52
C THR A 107 17.64 -4.81 -15.54
N VAL A 108 18.64 -4.26 -16.24
CA VAL A 108 19.98 -4.85 -16.32
C VAL A 108 20.66 -4.87 -14.96
N LEU A 109 20.62 -3.75 -14.22
CA LEU A 109 21.15 -3.66 -12.85
C LEU A 109 20.48 -4.67 -11.92
N LEU A 110 19.17 -4.89 -12.06
CA LEU A 110 18.45 -5.88 -11.29
C LEU A 110 18.95 -7.30 -11.57
N LEU A 111 19.10 -7.67 -12.85
CA LEU A 111 19.62 -9.00 -13.24
C LEU A 111 21.05 -9.22 -12.73
N LEU A 112 21.92 -8.21 -12.89
CA LEU A 112 23.29 -8.23 -12.34
C LEU A 112 23.27 -8.38 -10.82
N ARG A 113 22.39 -7.64 -10.14
CA ARG A 113 22.25 -7.72 -8.68
C ARG A 113 21.83 -9.11 -8.23
N THR A 114 20.87 -9.75 -8.91
CA THR A 114 20.45 -11.11 -8.55
C THR A 114 21.57 -12.12 -8.83
N GLY A 115 22.30 -11.96 -9.94
CA GLY A 115 23.48 -12.78 -10.23
C GLY A 115 24.57 -12.68 -9.15
N VAL A 116 24.95 -11.46 -8.74
CA VAL A 116 25.91 -11.22 -7.64
C VAL A 116 25.38 -11.81 -6.33
N THR A 117 24.08 -11.67 -6.05
CA THR A 117 23.47 -12.25 -4.84
C THR A 117 23.60 -13.78 -4.84
N ASN A 118 23.32 -14.45 -5.96
CA ASN A 118 23.48 -15.89 -6.08
C ASN A 118 24.95 -16.32 -5.90
N HIS A 119 25.90 -15.59 -6.50
CA HIS A 119 27.32 -15.89 -6.34
C HIS A 119 27.81 -15.68 -4.90
N LEU A 120 27.32 -14.63 -4.22
CA LEU A 120 27.64 -14.37 -2.82
C LEU A 120 27.23 -15.57 -1.94
N THR A 121 26.06 -16.17 -2.16
CA THR A 121 25.65 -17.37 -1.39
C THR A 121 26.57 -18.57 -1.58
N PHE A 122 27.23 -18.68 -2.74
CA PHE A 122 28.23 -19.72 -2.99
C PHE A 122 29.53 -19.44 -2.24
N VAL A 123 30.04 -18.20 -2.32
CA VAL A 123 31.24 -17.78 -1.59
C VAL A 123 31.04 -17.92 -0.09
N GLU A 124 29.89 -17.49 0.44
CA GLU A 124 29.59 -17.65 1.86
C GLU A 124 29.52 -19.13 2.28
N GLY A 125 29.13 -20.04 1.37
CA GLY A 125 29.14 -21.49 1.61
C GLY A 125 30.56 -22.01 1.75
N LYS A 126 31.46 -21.57 0.86
CA LYS A 126 32.89 -21.88 0.91
C LYS A 126 33.57 -21.29 2.16
N VAL A 127 33.24 -20.06 2.53
CA VAL A 127 33.75 -19.46 3.79
C VAL A 127 33.33 -20.30 5.00
N ALA A 128 32.08 -20.78 5.04
CA ALA A 128 31.61 -21.65 6.13
C ALA A 128 32.34 -23.00 6.15
N GLU A 129 32.62 -23.56 4.97
CA GLU A 129 33.44 -24.76 4.80
C GLU A 129 34.86 -24.55 5.34
N ASP A 130 35.54 -23.47 4.94
CA ASP A 130 36.92 -23.17 5.35
C ASP A 130 37.04 -22.95 6.87
N ILE A 131 36.02 -22.31 7.48
CA ILE A 131 35.95 -22.11 8.94
C ILE A 131 35.90 -23.46 9.67
N VAL A 132 35.02 -24.38 9.24
CA VAL A 132 34.89 -25.68 9.90
C VAL A 132 36.06 -26.60 9.57
N GLY A 133 36.65 -26.45 8.38
CA GLY A 133 37.86 -27.16 7.98
C GLY A 133 39.11 -26.76 8.78
N GLN A 134 39.04 -25.64 9.50
CA GLN A 134 40.14 -24.98 10.23
C GLN A 134 41.33 -24.61 9.31
N ASN A 135 41.06 -24.39 8.02
CA ASN A 135 42.09 -24.07 7.04
C ASN A 135 42.25 -22.55 6.92
N PHE A 136 43.12 -21.97 7.76
CA PHE A 136 43.28 -20.51 7.84
C PHE A 136 43.71 -19.85 6.52
N HIS A 137 44.53 -20.53 5.72
CA HIS A 137 44.99 -20.02 4.42
C HIS A 137 43.84 -19.87 3.41
N GLU A 138 43.05 -20.93 3.22
CA GLU A 138 41.87 -20.92 2.33
C GLU A 138 40.79 -19.98 2.88
N PHE A 139 40.56 -19.98 4.19
CA PHE A 139 39.63 -19.04 4.82
C PHE A 139 39.97 -17.59 4.49
N ARG A 140 41.25 -17.19 4.63
CA ARG A 140 41.69 -15.83 4.31
C ARG A 140 41.43 -15.49 2.84
N LYS A 141 41.71 -16.41 1.92
CA LYS A 141 41.45 -16.24 0.48
C LYS A 141 39.95 -16.10 0.18
N SER A 142 39.12 -16.96 0.74
CA SER A 142 37.66 -16.91 0.60
C SER A 142 37.06 -15.65 1.23
N LEU A 143 37.61 -15.18 2.37
CA LEU A 143 37.21 -13.94 3.03
C LEU A 143 37.55 -12.71 2.19
N PHE A 144 38.76 -12.62 1.65
CA PHE A 144 39.12 -11.53 0.73
C PHE A 144 38.27 -11.55 -0.54
N GLY A 145 37.98 -12.74 -1.09
CA GLY A 145 37.04 -12.89 -2.19
C GLY A 145 35.64 -12.38 -1.83
N PHE A 146 35.11 -12.75 -0.65
CA PHE A 146 33.83 -12.26 -0.16
C PHE A 146 33.80 -10.73 -0.04
N MET A 147 34.83 -10.13 0.59
CA MET A 147 34.95 -8.68 0.73
C MET A 147 35.05 -7.97 -0.62
N ALA A 148 35.81 -8.53 -1.57
CA ALA A 148 35.92 -7.98 -2.92
C ALA A 148 34.57 -7.97 -3.65
N PHE A 149 33.75 -9.02 -3.49
CA PHE A 149 32.40 -9.08 -4.08
C PHE A 149 31.37 -8.20 -3.35
N CYS A 150 31.58 -7.84 -2.08
CA CYS A 150 30.71 -6.92 -1.37
C CYS A 150 30.71 -5.49 -1.96
N VAL A 151 31.83 -5.06 -2.57
CA VAL A 151 31.94 -3.74 -3.23
C VAL A 151 31.00 -3.60 -4.44
N PRO A 152 31.07 -4.46 -5.48
CA PRO A 152 30.12 -4.38 -6.59
C PRO A 152 28.68 -4.64 -6.14
N ALA A 153 28.47 -5.47 -5.10
CA ALA A 153 27.16 -5.64 -4.51
C ALA A 153 26.61 -4.29 -3.97
N SER A 154 27.38 -3.56 -3.15
CA SER A 154 26.93 -2.27 -2.62
C SER A 154 26.69 -1.23 -3.71
N MET A 155 27.55 -1.19 -4.75
CA MET A 155 27.38 -0.35 -5.93
C MET A 155 26.08 -0.65 -6.67
N LEU A 156 25.75 -1.93 -6.90
CA LEU A 156 24.49 -2.32 -7.56
C LEU A 156 23.27 -1.90 -6.73
N ASN A 157 23.33 -2.01 -5.39
CA ASN A 157 22.24 -1.54 -4.52
C ASN A 157 22.04 -0.03 -4.61
N ALA A 158 23.11 0.74 -4.51
CA ALA A 158 23.06 2.19 -4.65
C ALA A 158 22.58 2.60 -6.06
N GLY A 159 23.09 1.92 -7.09
CA GLY A 159 22.71 2.14 -8.49
C GLY A 159 21.24 1.88 -8.77
N MET A 160 20.66 0.80 -8.23
CA MET A 160 19.23 0.54 -8.35
C MET A 160 18.38 1.64 -7.70
N LYS A 161 18.79 2.13 -6.53
CA LYS A 161 18.08 3.23 -5.83
C LYS A 161 18.21 4.55 -6.60
N TYR A 162 19.39 4.84 -7.13
CA TYR A 162 19.62 6.01 -7.98
C TYR A 162 18.74 5.98 -9.23
N CYS A 163 18.73 4.86 -9.96
CA CYS A 163 17.92 4.69 -11.17
C CYS A 163 16.41 4.80 -10.85
N GLN A 164 15.94 4.25 -9.72
CA GLN A 164 14.56 4.42 -9.28
C GLN A 164 14.19 5.90 -9.09
N THR A 165 15.02 6.69 -8.40
CA THR A 165 14.80 8.13 -8.24
C THR A 165 14.83 8.86 -9.59
N GLN A 166 15.75 8.52 -10.49
CA GLN A 166 15.84 9.13 -11.82
C GLN A 166 14.61 8.79 -12.68
N ILE A 167 14.08 7.58 -12.60
CA ILE A 167 12.83 7.19 -13.27
C ILE A 167 11.66 8.03 -12.73
N ALA A 168 11.53 8.15 -11.41
CA ALA A 168 10.48 8.95 -10.79
C ALA A 168 10.54 10.43 -11.23
N LEU A 169 11.73 11.03 -11.23
CA LEU A 169 11.95 12.40 -11.70
C LEU A 169 11.63 12.56 -13.19
N SER A 170 12.03 11.60 -14.01
CA SER A 170 11.77 11.62 -15.46
C SER A 170 10.28 11.54 -15.77
N PHE A 171 9.55 10.65 -15.09
CA PHE A 171 8.10 10.52 -15.21
C PHE A 171 7.38 11.77 -14.73
N ARG A 172 7.73 12.28 -13.54
CA ARG A 172 7.19 13.54 -13.01
C ARG A 172 7.42 14.68 -13.99
N GLY A 173 8.66 14.87 -14.44
CA GLY A 173 9.03 15.97 -15.34
C GLY A 173 8.26 15.93 -16.67
N ARG A 174 7.99 14.74 -17.23
CA ARG A 174 7.17 14.62 -18.45
C ARG A 174 5.70 14.85 -18.19
N LEU A 175 5.16 14.22 -17.16
CA LEU A 175 3.74 14.30 -16.83
C LEU A 175 3.34 15.72 -16.43
N THR A 176 4.15 16.40 -15.62
CA THR A 176 3.94 17.80 -15.23
C THR A 176 3.99 18.73 -16.43
N ARG A 177 5.00 18.64 -17.32
CA ARG A 177 5.06 19.49 -18.53
C ARG A 177 3.87 19.27 -19.44
N HIS A 178 3.44 18.01 -19.62
CA HIS A 178 2.27 17.68 -20.44
C HIS A 178 0.96 18.21 -19.85
N LEU A 179 0.79 18.10 -18.53
CA LEU A 179 -0.37 18.65 -17.82
C LEU A 179 -0.38 20.17 -17.85
N GLN A 180 0.75 20.82 -17.56
CA GLN A 180 0.90 22.28 -17.58
C GLN A 180 0.61 22.86 -18.97
N ALA A 181 1.16 22.25 -20.03
CA ALA A 181 0.89 22.69 -21.40
C ALA A 181 -0.61 22.68 -21.73
N LYS A 182 -1.36 21.67 -21.27
CA LYS A 182 -2.81 21.59 -21.51
C LYS A 182 -3.63 22.46 -20.56
N TYR A 183 -3.19 22.58 -19.31
CA TYR A 183 -3.85 23.39 -18.29
C TYR A 183 -3.79 24.88 -18.61
N LEU A 184 -2.67 25.35 -19.15
CA LEU A 184 -2.50 26.75 -19.57
C LEU A 184 -3.04 27.03 -20.98
N HIS A 185 -3.47 26.00 -21.71
CA HIS A 185 -4.05 26.15 -23.05
C HIS A 185 -5.54 26.50 -22.98
N ASN A 186 -5.99 27.38 -23.88
CA ASN A 186 -7.41 27.73 -24.08
C ASN A 186 -8.17 28.16 -22.81
N ARG A 187 -7.50 28.90 -21.91
CA ARG A 187 -8.06 29.37 -20.61
C ARG A 187 -8.65 28.24 -19.74
N ALA A 188 -8.15 27.01 -19.89
CA ALA A 188 -8.59 25.88 -19.08
C ALA A 188 -8.32 26.09 -17.58
N TYR A 189 -7.24 26.79 -17.23
CA TYR A 189 -6.92 27.16 -15.85
C TYR A 189 -8.02 28.00 -15.20
N TYR A 190 -8.52 29.03 -15.89
CA TYR A 190 -9.59 29.89 -15.40
C TYR A 190 -10.89 29.12 -15.20
N THR A 191 -11.18 28.23 -16.15
CA THR A 191 -12.35 27.37 -16.10
C THR A 191 -12.28 26.36 -14.96
N ALA A 192 -11.09 25.81 -14.72
CA ALA A 192 -10.85 24.86 -13.63
C ALA A 192 -11.01 25.53 -12.26
N SER A 193 -10.45 26.73 -12.07
CA SER A 193 -10.41 27.41 -10.76
C SER A 193 -11.67 28.23 -10.45
N VAL A 194 -12.18 29.00 -11.41
CA VAL A 194 -13.26 29.99 -11.18
C VAL A 194 -14.63 29.42 -11.54
N LEU A 195 -14.74 28.72 -12.67
CA LEU A 195 -16.03 28.20 -13.16
C LEU A 195 -16.41 26.84 -12.52
N GLY A 196 -15.69 26.40 -11.49
CA GLY A 196 -15.99 25.16 -10.76
C GLY A 196 -15.61 23.87 -11.51
N GLY A 197 -14.79 23.95 -12.55
CA GLY A 197 -14.43 22.79 -13.37
C GLY A 197 -13.56 21.74 -12.67
N MET A 198 -12.77 22.14 -11.67
CA MET A 198 -11.91 21.21 -10.91
C MET A 198 -11.57 21.73 -9.51
N ARG A 199 -11.88 20.95 -8.47
CA ARG A 199 -11.41 21.23 -7.10
C ARG A 199 -9.90 21.02 -6.99
N SER A 200 -9.20 22.02 -6.45
CA SER A 200 -7.78 21.97 -6.05
C SER A 200 -6.86 21.46 -7.17
N ALA A 201 -6.97 22.07 -8.36
CA ALA A 201 -6.18 21.69 -9.53
C ALA A 201 -4.66 21.83 -9.29
N ASP A 202 -4.26 22.84 -8.54
CA ASP A 202 -2.91 23.10 -8.05
C ASP A 202 -2.34 21.92 -7.24
N GLN A 203 -3.10 21.44 -6.25
CA GLN A 203 -2.70 20.29 -5.43
C GLN A 203 -2.61 19.02 -6.27
N ARG A 204 -3.54 18.79 -7.18
CA ARG A 204 -3.55 17.58 -8.02
C ARG A 204 -2.38 17.57 -9.02
N ILE A 205 -2.04 18.71 -9.60
CA ILE A 205 -0.91 18.82 -10.55
C ILE A 205 0.44 18.68 -9.83
N THR A 206 0.57 19.18 -8.60
CA THR A 206 1.83 19.16 -7.85
C THR A 206 2.00 17.86 -7.04
N GLU A 207 1.04 17.54 -6.17
CA GLU A 207 1.16 16.48 -5.18
C GLU A 207 0.75 15.10 -5.72
N ASP A 208 -0.39 14.98 -6.42
CA ASP A 208 -0.84 13.68 -6.93
C ASP A 208 0.09 13.15 -8.05
N VAL A 209 0.60 14.04 -8.91
CA VAL A 209 1.58 13.68 -9.96
C VAL A 209 2.91 13.22 -9.36
N GLU A 210 3.39 13.91 -8.32
CA GLU A 210 4.59 13.50 -7.59
C GLU A 210 4.40 12.12 -6.96
N LYS A 211 3.34 11.94 -6.17
CA LYS A 211 3.04 10.68 -5.50
C LYS A 211 2.89 9.53 -6.47
N PHE A 212 2.21 9.75 -7.59
CA PHE A 212 2.08 8.76 -8.66
C PHE A 212 3.44 8.38 -9.25
N SER A 213 4.25 9.37 -9.63
CA SER A 213 5.53 9.14 -10.32
C SER A 213 6.53 8.40 -9.42
N THR A 214 6.62 8.80 -8.15
CA THR A 214 7.43 8.12 -7.15
C THR A 214 6.92 6.70 -6.94
N SER A 215 5.64 6.53 -6.58
CA SER A 215 5.07 5.21 -6.27
C SER A 215 5.18 4.22 -7.44
N LEU A 216 5.03 4.69 -8.68
CA LEU A 216 5.18 3.86 -9.88
C LEU A 216 6.63 3.39 -10.07
N ALA A 217 7.60 4.27 -9.86
CA ALA A 217 9.02 3.92 -9.93
C ALA A 217 9.40 2.93 -8.81
N GLU A 218 8.86 3.06 -7.60
CA GLU A 218 9.11 2.08 -6.53
C GLU A 218 8.43 0.73 -6.81
N LEU A 219 7.22 0.74 -7.38
CA LEU A 219 6.49 -0.48 -7.70
C LEU A 219 7.27 -1.40 -8.63
N TYR A 220 8.03 -0.82 -9.57
CA TYR A 220 8.95 -1.57 -10.42
C TYR A 220 9.89 -2.44 -9.60
N GLY A 221 10.59 -1.84 -8.63
CA GLY A 221 11.51 -2.54 -7.73
C GLY A 221 10.79 -3.53 -6.81
N TYR A 222 9.62 -3.18 -6.28
CA TYR A 222 8.87 -4.06 -5.38
C TYR A 222 8.25 -5.30 -6.04
N THR A 223 8.05 -5.27 -7.36
CA THR A 223 7.38 -6.38 -8.07
C THR A 223 8.37 -7.21 -8.86
N LEU A 224 9.18 -6.57 -9.72
CA LEU A 224 10.06 -7.30 -10.64
C LEU A 224 11.23 -7.95 -9.93
N LYS A 225 11.78 -7.32 -8.88
CA LYS A 225 12.88 -7.92 -8.12
C LYS A 225 12.46 -9.25 -7.48
N PRO A 226 11.36 -9.33 -6.70
CA PRO A 226 10.86 -10.62 -6.24
C PRO A 226 10.61 -11.64 -7.34
N ILE A 227 10.04 -11.25 -8.49
CA ILE A 227 9.77 -12.18 -9.60
C ILE A 227 11.07 -12.78 -10.15
N VAL A 228 12.09 -11.94 -10.40
CA VAL A 228 13.41 -12.38 -10.87
C VAL A 228 14.08 -13.28 -9.83
N ASP A 229 14.08 -12.85 -8.56
CA ASP A 229 14.68 -13.59 -7.45
C ASP A 229 13.99 -14.97 -7.29
N ILE A 230 12.66 -15.03 -7.34
CA ILE A 230 11.90 -16.30 -7.29
C ILE A 230 12.26 -17.19 -8.47
N THR A 231 12.28 -16.66 -9.70
CA THR A 231 12.54 -17.45 -10.90
C THR A 231 13.93 -18.11 -10.83
N ILE A 232 14.95 -17.32 -10.50
CA ILE A 232 16.33 -17.80 -10.41
C ILE A 232 16.50 -18.77 -9.25
N PHE A 233 16.04 -18.39 -8.04
CA PHE A 233 16.23 -19.25 -6.87
C PHE A 233 15.45 -20.55 -6.98
N THR A 234 14.26 -20.55 -7.56
CA THR A 234 13.46 -21.78 -7.79
C THR A 234 14.20 -22.77 -8.69
N GLY A 235 14.84 -22.28 -9.76
CA GLY A 235 15.66 -23.12 -10.64
C GLY A 235 16.85 -23.75 -9.93
N VAL A 236 17.52 -23.00 -9.05
CA VAL A 236 18.64 -23.51 -8.24
C VAL A 236 18.15 -24.46 -7.14
N LEU A 237 17.06 -24.13 -6.45
CA LEU A 237 16.51 -24.92 -5.34
C LEU A 237 15.95 -26.26 -5.79
N THR A 238 15.31 -26.29 -6.95
CA THR A 238 14.78 -27.53 -7.52
C THR A 238 15.92 -28.52 -7.80
N LYS A 239 17.12 -28.05 -8.14
CA LYS A 239 18.32 -28.89 -8.30
C LYS A 239 18.92 -29.35 -6.96
N LEU A 240 18.82 -28.54 -5.90
CA LEU A 240 19.43 -28.84 -4.59
C LEU A 240 18.52 -29.70 -3.69
N ILE A 241 17.22 -29.41 -3.66
CA ILE A 241 16.23 -30.05 -2.79
C ILE A 241 15.31 -30.99 -3.59
N GLY A 242 15.15 -30.79 -4.90
CA GLY A 242 14.20 -31.56 -5.70
C GLY A 242 12.79 -30.97 -5.69
N PHE A 243 11.99 -31.41 -6.66
CA PHE A 243 10.66 -30.84 -6.94
C PHE A 243 9.68 -30.95 -5.77
N LYS A 244 9.69 -32.07 -5.03
CA LYS A 244 8.78 -32.31 -3.89
C LYS A 244 8.96 -31.26 -2.79
N GLY A 245 10.20 -30.87 -2.50
CA GLY A 245 10.48 -29.84 -1.49
C GLY A 245 10.01 -28.46 -1.93
N GLN A 246 10.26 -28.11 -3.19
CA GLN A 246 9.80 -26.84 -3.75
C GLN A 246 8.27 -26.74 -3.76
N ALA A 247 7.58 -27.82 -4.12
CA ALA A 247 6.11 -27.88 -4.11
C ALA A 247 5.52 -27.72 -2.70
N ALA A 248 6.14 -28.32 -1.68
CA ALA A 248 5.73 -28.15 -0.28
C ALA A 248 5.84 -26.69 0.19
N LEU A 249 6.94 -26.01 -0.19
CA LEU A 249 7.15 -24.60 0.13
C LEU A 249 6.08 -23.71 -0.52
N TYR A 250 5.76 -23.93 -1.80
CA TYR A 250 4.68 -23.20 -2.47
C TYR A 250 3.31 -23.50 -1.89
N GLY A 251 3.04 -24.76 -1.53
CA GLY A 251 1.80 -25.14 -0.84
C GLY A 251 1.61 -24.36 0.46
N HIS A 252 2.67 -24.19 1.24
CA HIS A 252 2.66 -23.35 2.45
C HIS A 252 2.35 -21.88 2.14
N PHE A 253 2.92 -21.29 1.08
CA PHE A 253 2.62 -19.91 0.70
C PHE A 253 1.18 -19.72 0.22
N VAL A 254 0.63 -20.69 -0.52
CA VAL A 254 -0.78 -20.67 -0.92
C VAL A 254 -1.67 -20.71 0.32
N LEU A 255 -1.44 -21.67 1.23
CA LEU A 255 -2.21 -21.78 2.46
C LEU A 255 -2.11 -20.52 3.33
N SER A 256 -0.90 -20.00 3.53
CA SER A 256 -0.65 -18.77 4.29
C SER A 256 -1.36 -17.57 3.66
N SER A 257 -1.39 -17.48 2.32
CA SER A 257 -2.08 -16.40 1.61
C SER A 257 -3.60 -16.49 1.74
N LEU A 258 -4.16 -17.70 1.70
CA LEU A 258 -5.59 -17.93 1.93
C LEU A 258 -6.00 -17.57 3.36
N LEU A 259 -5.21 -18.01 4.35
CA LEU A 259 -5.42 -17.64 5.75
C LEU A 259 -5.30 -16.13 5.96
N LEU A 260 -4.29 -15.50 5.35
CA LEU A 260 -4.09 -14.07 5.45
C LEU A 260 -5.25 -13.30 4.82
N ARG A 261 -5.76 -13.76 3.67
CA ARG A 261 -6.95 -13.19 3.03
C ARG A 261 -8.19 -13.29 3.93
N ALA A 262 -8.35 -14.39 4.67
CA ALA A 262 -9.45 -14.57 5.61
C ALA A 262 -9.33 -13.65 6.85
N ILE A 263 -8.12 -13.38 7.31
CA ILE A 263 -7.86 -12.53 8.50
C ILE A 263 -7.75 -11.03 8.14
N SER A 264 -7.51 -10.71 6.86
CA SER A 264 -7.26 -9.33 6.44
C SER A 264 -8.50 -8.44 6.64
N PRO A 265 -8.39 -7.34 7.41
CA PRO A 265 -9.48 -6.38 7.52
C PRO A 265 -9.72 -5.67 6.16
N PRO A 266 -10.89 -5.06 5.95
CA PRO A 266 -11.16 -4.26 4.76
C PRO A 266 -10.33 -2.96 4.78
N LEU A 267 -9.05 -3.05 4.45
CA LEU A 267 -8.08 -1.94 4.49
C LEU A 267 -8.52 -0.77 3.60
N SER A 268 -9.17 -1.05 2.47
CA SER A 268 -9.67 -0.03 1.56
C SER A 268 -10.75 0.86 2.19
N LEU A 269 -11.67 0.27 2.97
CA LEU A 269 -12.70 1.02 3.70
C LEU A 269 -12.05 1.91 4.76
N ILE A 270 -11.13 1.36 5.55
CA ILE A 270 -10.40 2.09 6.59
C ILE A 270 -9.70 3.33 6.01
N VAL A 271 -8.97 3.15 4.91
CA VAL A 271 -8.26 4.23 4.22
C VAL A 271 -9.24 5.26 3.62
N SER A 272 -10.40 4.82 3.12
CA SER A 272 -11.41 5.73 2.59
C SER A 272 -12.02 6.62 3.68
N ILE A 273 -12.33 6.06 4.85
CA ILE A 273 -12.85 6.82 6.01
C ILE A 273 -11.77 7.77 6.54
N GLU A 274 -10.53 7.30 6.65
CA GLU A 274 -9.39 8.12 7.06
C GLU A 274 -9.19 9.32 6.13
N SER A 275 -9.27 9.10 4.81
CA SER A 275 -9.18 10.16 3.80
C SER A 275 -10.37 11.13 3.87
N ALA A 276 -11.58 10.67 4.18
CA ALA A 276 -12.76 11.51 4.32
C ALA A 276 -12.66 12.40 5.58
N LEU A 277 -12.26 11.83 6.72
CA LEU A 277 -12.03 12.57 7.96
C LEU A 277 -10.91 13.61 7.82
N SER A 278 -9.80 13.24 7.18
CA SER A 278 -8.71 14.16 6.86
C SER A 278 -9.18 15.28 5.92
N GLY A 279 -10.02 14.94 4.93
CA GLY A 279 -10.65 15.92 4.04
C GLY A 279 -11.55 16.91 4.80
N ASN A 280 -12.35 16.42 5.74
CA ASN A 280 -13.21 17.27 6.58
C ASN A 280 -12.39 18.21 7.47
N TYR A 281 -11.31 17.72 8.07
CA TYR A 281 -10.40 18.55 8.86
C TYR A 281 -9.74 19.66 8.01
N ARG A 282 -9.28 19.33 6.79
CA ARG A 282 -8.76 20.32 5.85
C ARG A 282 -9.81 21.34 5.40
N ALA A 283 -11.04 20.89 5.19
CA ALA A 283 -12.14 21.78 4.82
C ALA A 283 -12.49 22.77 5.95
N ALA A 284 -12.42 22.33 7.21
CA ALA A 284 -12.59 23.21 8.37
C ALA A 284 -11.49 24.29 8.43
N HIS A 285 -10.22 23.92 8.16
CA HIS A 285 -9.14 24.91 8.02
C HIS A 285 -9.33 25.86 6.83
N ALA A 286 -9.76 25.35 5.68
CA ALA A 286 -10.04 26.19 4.52
C ALA A 286 -11.16 27.21 4.80
N ARG A 287 -12.16 26.84 5.61
CA ARG A 287 -13.19 27.75 6.07
C ARG A 287 -12.60 28.90 6.91
N VAL A 288 -11.69 28.61 7.83
CA VAL A 288 -11.01 29.65 8.63
C VAL A 288 -10.24 30.62 7.73
N ILE A 289 -9.54 30.12 6.71
CA ILE A 289 -8.80 30.97 5.76
C ILE A 289 -9.77 31.87 4.97
N ASN A 290 -10.86 31.31 4.46
CA ASN A 290 -11.81 32.04 3.62
C ASN A 290 -12.60 33.12 4.38
N HIS A 291 -12.83 32.93 5.69
CA HIS A 291 -13.59 33.86 6.54
C HIS A 291 -12.69 34.48 7.62
N ALA A 292 -11.39 34.60 7.35
CA ALA A 292 -10.42 35.06 8.35
C ALA A 292 -10.73 36.46 8.86
N GLU A 293 -11.21 37.35 7.99
CA GLU A 293 -11.61 38.72 8.34
C GLU A 293 -12.83 38.75 9.27
N GLU A 294 -13.86 37.95 8.98
CA GLU A 294 -15.07 37.83 9.81
C GLU A 294 -14.74 37.24 11.19
N ILE A 295 -13.87 36.23 11.23
CA ILE A 295 -13.43 35.59 12.48
C ILE A 295 -12.61 36.58 13.32
N ALA A 296 -11.69 37.31 12.69
CA ALA A 296 -10.86 38.31 13.37
C ALA A 296 -11.68 39.49 13.89
N TYR A 297 -12.71 39.90 13.14
CA TYR A 297 -13.63 40.96 13.56
C TYR A 297 -14.41 40.59 14.83
N ASN A 298 -14.77 39.31 14.98
CA ASN A 298 -15.54 38.80 16.11
C ASN A 298 -14.67 38.10 17.18
N ASP A 299 -13.37 38.39 17.24
CA ASP A 299 -12.45 37.80 18.21
C ASP A 299 -12.57 38.53 19.58
N PRO A 300 -12.46 37.85 20.75
CA PRO A 300 -12.10 36.43 20.99
C PRO A 300 -13.18 35.33 20.78
N PRO A 301 -14.51 35.56 20.79
CA PRO A 301 -15.48 34.45 20.71
C PRO A 301 -15.50 33.73 19.36
N GLY A 302 -15.23 34.42 18.25
CA GLY A 302 -15.13 33.84 16.91
C GLY A 302 -14.00 32.81 16.79
N GLY A 303 -12.81 33.17 17.29
CA GLY A 303 -11.67 32.26 17.35
C GLY A 303 -11.93 31.02 18.22
N ALA A 304 -12.57 31.20 19.37
CA ALA A 304 -12.94 30.09 20.25
C ALA A 304 -13.96 29.12 19.61
N ALA A 305 -14.95 29.65 18.88
CA ALA A 305 -15.94 28.85 18.17
C ALA A 305 -15.32 28.03 17.03
N GLU A 306 -14.49 28.65 16.19
CA GLU A 306 -13.80 27.94 15.10
C GLU A 306 -12.79 26.93 15.65
N ASN A 307 -12.12 27.22 16.76
CA ASN A 307 -11.27 26.25 17.44
C ASN A 307 -12.06 25.01 17.90
N ALA A 308 -13.24 25.18 18.49
CA ALA A 308 -14.09 24.05 18.88
C ALA A 308 -14.51 23.16 17.68
N ILE A 309 -14.75 23.76 16.50
CA ILE A 309 -15.04 23.03 15.26
C ILE A 309 -13.81 22.24 14.80
N LEU A 310 -12.63 22.87 14.77
CA LEU A 310 -11.37 22.24 14.41
C LEU A 310 -11.01 21.09 15.36
N GLU A 311 -11.12 21.31 16.66
CA GLU A 311 -10.91 20.34 17.74
C GLU A 311 -11.83 19.12 17.55
N THR A 312 -13.10 19.35 17.22
CA THR A 312 -14.07 18.27 16.95
C THR A 312 -13.69 17.44 15.72
N ALA A 313 -13.34 18.11 14.61
CA ALA A 313 -12.92 17.43 13.38
C ALA A 313 -11.62 16.65 13.58
N PHE A 314 -10.65 17.23 14.28
CA PHE A 314 -9.37 16.61 14.61
C PHE A 314 -9.56 15.41 15.54
N ASN A 315 -10.37 15.52 16.59
CA ASN A 315 -10.59 14.44 17.54
C ASN A 315 -11.28 13.23 16.89
N LYS A 316 -12.18 13.44 15.92
CA LYS A 316 -12.75 12.35 15.11
C LYS A 316 -11.68 11.64 14.29
N LEU A 317 -10.81 12.39 13.60
CA LEU A 317 -9.68 11.83 12.85
C LEU A 317 -8.72 11.06 13.77
N ARG A 318 -8.32 11.66 14.90
CA ARG A 318 -7.41 11.07 15.89
C ARG A 318 -7.93 9.75 16.44
N ARG A 319 -9.22 9.68 16.81
CA ARG A 319 -9.85 8.44 17.29
C ARG A 319 -9.86 7.35 16.22
N HIS A 320 -10.19 7.68 14.98
CA HIS A 320 -10.17 6.73 13.86
C HIS A 320 -8.77 6.21 13.57
N VAL A 321 -7.77 7.09 13.51
CA VAL A 321 -6.36 6.72 13.29
C VAL A 321 -5.84 5.87 14.44
N GLY A 322 -6.13 6.23 15.70
CA GLY A 322 -5.70 5.47 16.88
C GLY A 322 -6.28 4.06 16.94
N THR A 323 -7.58 3.91 16.70
CA THR A 323 -8.24 2.59 16.66
C THR A 323 -7.76 1.73 15.49
N THR A 324 -7.56 2.35 14.33
CA THR A 324 -7.02 1.70 13.14
C THR A 324 -5.56 1.27 13.33
N ALA A 325 -4.75 2.04 14.06
CA ALA A 325 -3.34 1.72 14.30
C ALA A 325 -3.18 0.38 15.01
N GLY A 326 -4.01 0.10 16.03
CA GLY A 326 -4.02 -1.20 16.71
C GLY A 326 -4.38 -2.37 15.78
N GLN A 327 -5.31 -2.15 14.83
CA GLN A 327 -5.65 -3.17 13.82
C GLN A 327 -4.51 -3.41 12.84
N LYS A 328 -3.87 -2.34 12.34
CA LYS A 328 -2.70 -2.42 11.47
C LYS A 328 -1.54 -3.13 12.18
N PHE A 329 -1.36 -2.91 13.48
CA PHE A 329 -0.36 -3.60 14.30
C PHE A 329 -0.57 -5.11 14.33
N TRP A 330 -1.76 -5.58 14.72
CA TRP A 330 -2.06 -7.01 14.76
C TRP A 330 -1.96 -7.66 13.37
N HIS A 331 -2.51 -7.00 12.35
CA HIS A 331 -2.40 -7.48 10.98
C HIS A 331 -0.92 -7.60 10.52
N SER A 332 -0.08 -6.64 10.88
CA SER A 332 1.37 -6.68 10.60
C SER A 332 2.07 -7.83 11.32
N ILE A 333 1.67 -8.19 12.55
CA ILE A 333 2.19 -9.38 13.24
C ILE A 333 1.85 -10.64 12.43
N PHE A 334 0.61 -10.79 11.99
CA PHE A 334 0.19 -11.95 11.18
C PHE A 334 0.92 -12.01 9.84
N ASP A 335 1.05 -10.89 9.12
CA ASP A 335 1.81 -10.82 7.88
C ASP A 335 3.24 -11.34 8.07
N ASN A 336 3.97 -10.81 9.07
CA ASN A 336 5.36 -11.17 9.29
C ASN A 336 5.50 -12.62 9.81
N TYR A 337 4.60 -13.07 10.68
CA TYR A 337 4.63 -14.44 11.18
C TYR A 337 4.35 -15.46 10.09
N LEU A 338 3.23 -15.32 9.37
CA LEU A 338 2.82 -16.28 8.35
C LEU A 338 3.78 -16.26 7.16
N LEU A 339 4.12 -15.08 6.62
CA LEU A 339 4.90 -15.02 5.39
C LEU A 339 6.40 -15.26 5.62
N LYS A 340 6.99 -14.74 6.71
CA LYS A 340 8.46 -14.82 6.91
C LYS A 340 8.87 -15.93 7.86
N TYR A 341 8.35 -15.91 9.09
CA TYR A 341 8.85 -16.79 10.15
C TYR A 341 8.37 -18.23 9.99
N SER A 342 7.07 -18.43 9.74
CA SER A 342 6.52 -19.77 9.54
C SER A 342 7.05 -20.41 8.25
N ALA A 343 7.21 -19.64 7.18
CA ALA A 343 7.80 -20.10 5.93
C ALA A 343 9.28 -20.48 6.11
N SER A 344 10.05 -19.75 6.92
CA SER A 344 11.42 -20.12 7.28
C SER A 344 11.47 -21.45 8.05
N THR A 345 10.52 -21.71 8.94
CA THR A 345 10.44 -22.99 9.65
C THR A 345 10.10 -24.15 8.71
N VAL A 346 9.10 -23.96 7.85
CA VAL A 346 8.71 -24.97 6.85
C VAL A 346 9.84 -25.26 5.87
N SER A 347 10.60 -24.24 5.47
CA SER A 347 11.72 -24.41 4.56
C SER A 347 12.83 -25.27 5.19
N LEU A 348 13.17 -25.05 6.48
CA LEU A 348 14.09 -25.90 7.23
C LEU A 348 13.59 -27.34 7.39
N ILE A 349 12.31 -27.53 7.72
CA ILE A 349 11.69 -28.87 7.82
C ILE A 349 11.75 -29.58 6.46
N THR A 350 11.46 -28.87 5.38
CA THR A 350 11.47 -29.40 4.01
C THR A 350 12.87 -29.82 3.61
N PHE A 351 13.88 -28.98 3.85
CA PHE A 351 15.27 -29.33 3.61
C PHE A 351 15.67 -30.63 4.35
N THR A 352 15.26 -30.73 5.61
CA THR A 352 15.59 -31.86 6.48
C THR A 352 14.87 -33.16 6.07
N SER A 353 13.64 -33.03 5.54
CA SER A 353 12.79 -34.17 5.17
C SER A 353 13.12 -34.75 3.81
N VAL A 354 13.56 -33.92 2.86
CA VAL A 354 13.80 -34.36 1.47
C VAL A 354 15.15 -35.06 1.30
N HIS A 355 16.16 -34.71 2.09
CA HIS A 355 17.27 -35.63 2.29
C HIS A 355 16.76 -36.77 3.16
N SER A 356 16.33 -37.87 2.53
CA SER A 356 15.92 -39.12 3.19
C SER A 356 16.97 -39.55 4.24
N GLY A 357 16.73 -39.21 5.51
CA GLY A 357 17.67 -39.45 6.62
C GLY A 357 18.57 -38.27 7.02
N GLY A 358 18.37 -37.06 6.49
CA GLY A 358 19.13 -35.85 6.81
C GLY A 358 18.92 -35.36 8.24
N PHE A 359 17.68 -35.40 8.76
CA PHE A 359 17.43 -35.14 10.19
C PHE A 359 18.18 -36.15 11.06
N ARG A 360 18.08 -37.44 10.71
CA ARG A 360 18.70 -38.53 11.45
C ARG A 360 20.23 -38.45 11.38
N ARG A 361 20.80 -38.10 10.23
CA ARG A 361 22.26 -37.90 10.03
C ARG A 361 22.77 -36.64 10.72
N PHE A 362 22.04 -35.53 10.67
CA PHE A 362 22.42 -34.28 11.33
C PHE A 362 22.31 -34.37 12.85
N VAL A 363 21.23 -34.96 13.37
CA VAL A 363 21.09 -35.27 14.80
C VAL A 363 22.14 -36.28 15.23
N LYS A 364 22.41 -37.32 14.43
CA LYS A 364 23.50 -38.26 14.70
C LYS A 364 24.87 -37.57 14.68
N PHE A 365 25.14 -36.64 13.77
CA PHE A 365 26.36 -35.82 13.74
C PHE A 365 26.52 -34.93 14.99
N LEU A 366 25.41 -34.39 15.52
CA LEU A 366 25.45 -33.58 16.74
C LEU A 366 25.52 -34.42 18.04
N MET A 367 25.19 -35.72 17.98
CA MET A 367 25.05 -36.58 19.16
C MET A 367 26.10 -37.68 19.27
N ASP A 368 26.57 -38.24 18.15
CA ASP A 368 27.81 -39.01 18.11
C ASP A 368 28.96 -37.99 18.11
N GLY A 369 29.46 -37.63 19.29
CA GLY A 369 30.72 -36.90 19.47
C GLY A 369 31.96 -37.73 19.12
N ASP A 370 31.85 -38.66 18.17
CA ASP A 370 32.92 -39.58 17.79
C ASP A 370 33.82 -38.92 16.73
N GLU A 371 34.85 -38.20 17.21
CA GLU A 371 35.89 -37.54 16.40
C GLU A 371 36.48 -38.48 15.33
N SER A 372 36.54 -39.78 15.60
CA SER A 372 37.19 -40.79 14.76
C SER A 372 36.48 -41.08 13.42
N ARG A 373 35.20 -40.71 13.30
CA ARG A 373 34.43 -40.78 12.02
C ARG A 373 34.43 -39.45 11.27
N LEU A 374 34.56 -38.33 11.96
CA LEU A 374 34.69 -37.00 11.36
C LEU A 374 36.01 -36.83 10.62
N VAL A 375 37.10 -37.38 11.15
CA VAL A 375 38.43 -37.34 10.53
C VAL A 375 38.49 -38.21 9.27
N ARG A 376 37.80 -39.37 9.26
CA ARG A 376 37.83 -40.33 8.13
C ARG A 376 37.06 -39.88 6.88
N ASN A 377 36.20 -38.87 7.04
CA ASN A 377 35.32 -38.35 5.98
C ASN A 377 35.27 -36.80 6.03
N LYS A 378 36.40 -36.16 6.38
CA LYS A 378 36.49 -34.71 6.56
C LYS A 378 36.05 -33.95 5.30
N GLU A 379 36.44 -34.40 4.11
CA GLU A 379 36.00 -33.78 2.85
C GLU A 379 34.48 -33.89 2.63
N ASN A 380 33.91 -35.07 2.91
CA ASN A 380 32.47 -35.31 2.79
C ASN A 380 31.64 -34.50 3.81
N SER A 381 32.18 -34.24 5.01
CA SER A 381 31.50 -33.42 6.03
C SER A 381 31.59 -31.92 5.73
N LEU A 382 32.72 -31.46 5.20
CA LEU A 382 32.92 -30.08 4.73
C LEU A 382 32.02 -29.75 3.53
N GLU A 383 31.96 -30.63 2.54
CA GLU A 383 31.06 -30.48 1.40
C GLU A 383 29.59 -30.45 1.84
N LEU A 384 29.21 -31.29 2.82
CA LEU A 384 27.87 -31.30 3.39
C LEU A 384 27.53 -29.96 4.06
N ILE A 385 28.48 -29.33 4.77
CA ILE A 385 28.28 -28.03 5.43
C ILE A 385 28.15 -26.91 4.40
N ASN A 386 28.97 -26.92 3.34
CA ASN A 386 28.85 -25.96 2.24
C ASN A 386 27.46 -26.07 1.59
N ARG A 387 27.09 -27.29 1.16
CA ARG A 387 25.78 -27.57 0.56
C ARG A 387 24.63 -27.19 1.48
N TYR A 388 24.73 -27.50 2.78
CA TYR A 388 23.75 -27.11 3.78
C TYR A 388 23.59 -25.60 3.86
N THR A 389 24.69 -24.89 4.10
CA THR A 389 24.67 -23.43 4.34
C THR A 389 24.19 -22.68 3.11
N ARG A 390 24.64 -23.09 1.91
CA ARG A 390 24.16 -22.56 0.64
C ARG A 390 22.66 -22.79 0.47
N THR A 391 22.19 -24.00 0.72
CA THR A 391 20.77 -24.35 0.53
C THR A 391 19.87 -23.57 1.49
N VAL A 392 20.22 -23.48 2.77
CA VAL A 392 19.45 -22.70 3.77
C VAL A 392 19.39 -21.22 3.40
N ARG A 393 20.51 -20.62 2.94
CA ARG A 393 20.55 -19.23 2.49
C ARG A 393 19.67 -19.00 1.27
N LEU A 394 19.74 -19.87 0.26
CA LEU A 394 18.88 -19.79 -0.92
C LEU A 394 17.41 -19.96 -0.56
N LEU A 395 17.07 -20.83 0.41
CA LEU A 395 15.72 -21.00 0.94
C LEU A 395 15.21 -19.69 1.55
N ARG A 396 16.02 -19.08 2.40
CA ARG A 396 15.67 -17.82 3.06
C ARG A 396 15.47 -16.71 2.05
N ASN A 397 16.38 -16.56 1.09
CA ASN A 397 16.25 -15.56 0.03
C ASN A 397 15.01 -15.80 -0.84
N ASN A 398 14.65 -17.06 -1.12
CA ASN A 398 13.43 -17.39 -1.85
C ASN A 398 12.17 -17.08 -1.03
N VAL A 399 12.15 -17.43 0.26
CA VAL A 399 11.06 -17.09 1.18
C VAL A 399 10.86 -15.58 1.28
N ASP A 400 11.95 -14.81 1.40
CA ASP A 400 11.91 -13.35 1.46
C ASP A 400 11.37 -12.77 0.14
N ALA A 401 11.80 -13.30 -1.00
CA ALA A 401 11.29 -12.88 -2.31
C ALA A 401 9.79 -13.18 -2.46
N ILE A 402 9.32 -14.40 -2.14
CA ILE A 402 7.90 -14.75 -2.20
C ILE A 402 7.08 -13.88 -1.25
N SER A 403 7.55 -13.68 -0.02
CA SER A 403 6.89 -12.82 0.96
C SER A 403 6.75 -11.38 0.46
N ASN A 404 7.80 -10.83 -0.14
CA ASN A 404 7.77 -9.50 -0.73
C ASN A 404 6.81 -9.41 -1.93
N LEU A 405 6.74 -10.47 -2.75
CA LEU A 405 5.79 -10.54 -3.86
C LEU A 405 4.34 -10.60 -3.36
N VAL A 406 4.06 -11.39 -2.32
CA VAL A 406 2.73 -11.41 -1.69
C VAL A 406 2.40 -10.02 -1.15
N MET A 407 3.32 -9.34 -0.47
CA MET A 407 3.08 -7.98 0.01
C MET A 407 3.01 -6.92 -1.10
N ALA A 408 3.44 -7.23 -2.33
CA ALA A 408 3.40 -6.28 -3.45
C ALA A 408 1.97 -5.86 -3.80
N TYR A 409 0.94 -6.67 -3.53
CA TYR A 409 -0.45 -6.29 -3.78
C TYR A 409 -0.82 -4.99 -3.06
N LYS A 410 -0.34 -4.78 -1.82
CA LYS A 410 -0.63 -3.56 -1.05
C LYS A 410 -0.08 -2.32 -1.76
N ARG A 411 1.11 -2.44 -2.35
CA ARG A 411 1.75 -1.36 -3.12
C ARG A 411 1.03 -1.13 -4.45
N ILE A 412 0.60 -2.19 -5.13
CA ILE A 412 -0.21 -2.11 -6.36
C ILE A 412 -1.51 -1.35 -6.09
N THR A 413 -2.22 -1.66 -4.99
CA THR A 413 -3.46 -0.95 -4.62
C THR A 413 -3.22 0.54 -4.37
N THR A 414 -2.13 0.91 -3.70
CA THR A 414 -1.74 2.32 -3.51
C THR A 414 -1.48 3.02 -4.85
N VAL A 415 -0.73 2.37 -5.75
CA VAL A 415 -0.48 2.91 -7.09
C VAL A 415 -1.77 3.02 -7.90
N ALA A 416 -2.70 2.09 -7.78
CA ALA A 416 -4.01 2.17 -8.42
C ALA A 416 -4.80 3.41 -7.97
N GLY A 417 -4.76 3.74 -6.68
CA GLY A 417 -5.32 4.96 -6.13
C GLY A 417 -4.74 6.23 -6.77
N HIS A 418 -3.40 6.34 -6.83
CA HIS A 418 -2.73 7.46 -7.48
C HIS A 418 -3.02 7.53 -9.00
N THR A 419 -3.04 6.38 -9.66
CA THR A 419 -3.34 6.25 -11.09
C THR A 419 -4.74 6.75 -11.41
N SER A 420 -5.74 6.43 -10.57
CA SER A 420 -7.11 6.94 -10.76
C SER A 420 -7.14 8.46 -10.73
N ARG A 421 -6.55 9.07 -9.71
CA ARG A 421 -6.55 10.54 -9.54
C ARG A 421 -5.85 11.27 -10.68
N VAL A 422 -4.70 10.74 -11.13
CA VAL A 422 -3.91 11.30 -12.25
C VAL A 422 -4.63 11.08 -13.59
N SER A 423 -5.27 9.93 -13.79
CA SER A 423 -6.05 9.68 -15.00
C SER A 423 -7.26 10.61 -15.10
N GLU A 424 -7.99 10.78 -14.00
CA GLU A 424 -9.11 11.73 -13.90
C GLU A 424 -8.65 13.16 -14.15
N LEU A 425 -7.47 13.55 -13.63
CA LEU A 425 -6.87 14.85 -13.86
C LEU A 425 -6.55 15.05 -15.35
N LEU A 426 -5.89 14.08 -15.98
CA LEU A 426 -5.55 14.14 -17.41
C LEU A 426 -6.80 14.23 -18.30
N GLU A 427 -7.86 13.51 -17.96
CA GLU A 427 -9.14 13.54 -18.68
C GLU A 427 -9.83 14.89 -18.52
N GLN A 428 -9.94 15.41 -17.30
CA GLN A 428 -10.55 16.70 -17.02
C GLN A 428 -9.80 17.85 -17.68
N VAL A 429 -8.46 17.92 -17.52
CA VAL A 429 -7.65 18.96 -18.18
C VAL A 429 -7.78 18.87 -19.71
N LYS A 430 -7.82 17.66 -20.28
CA LYS A 430 -8.02 17.48 -21.72
C LYS A 430 -9.39 17.95 -22.19
N HIS A 431 -10.44 17.74 -21.40
CA HIS A 431 -11.80 18.19 -21.68
C HIS A 431 -11.87 19.71 -21.67
N LEU A 432 -11.42 20.34 -20.58
CA LEU A 432 -11.41 21.80 -20.42
C LEU A 432 -10.58 22.51 -21.49
N SER A 433 -9.43 21.94 -21.85
CA SER A 433 -8.56 22.50 -22.89
C SER A 433 -9.19 22.46 -24.30
N LYS A 434 -10.05 21.47 -24.58
CA LYS A 434 -10.72 21.32 -25.86
C LYS A 434 -11.95 22.20 -26.02
N GLU A 435 -12.80 22.26 -25.00
CA GLU A 435 -14.09 22.96 -25.08
C GLU A 435 -13.95 24.48 -24.93
N GLY A 436 -12.88 24.95 -24.27
CA GLY A 436 -12.68 26.36 -23.98
C GLY A 436 -13.78 26.94 -23.06
N PRO A 437 -13.67 28.21 -22.68
CA PRO A 437 -14.64 28.84 -21.80
C PRO A 437 -16.00 29.09 -22.47
N ALA A 438 -16.06 29.14 -23.82
CA ALA A 438 -17.26 29.45 -24.58
C ALA A 438 -18.39 28.42 -24.38
N HIS A 439 -18.05 27.13 -24.28
CA HIS A 439 -19.05 26.09 -24.04
C HIS A 439 -19.69 26.22 -22.64
N ILE A 440 -18.90 26.55 -21.62
CA ILE A 440 -19.42 26.69 -20.24
C ILE A 440 -20.21 27.99 -20.09
N PHE A 441 -19.80 29.07 -20.76
CA PHE A 441 -20.61 30.28 -20.82
C PHE A 441 -21.92 30.05 -21.58
N ALA A 442 -21.92 29.24 -22.65
CA ALA A 442 -23.14 28.87 -23.37
C ALA A 442 -24.07 27.98 -22.53
N GLU A 443 -23.52 27.00 -21.80
CA GLU A 443 -24.31 26.14 -20.90
C GLU A 443 -24.86 26.92 -19.71
N GLY A 444 -24.06 27.82 -19.14
CA GLY A 444 -24.48 28.74 -18.07
C GLY A 444 -25.56 29.72 -18.54
N ALA A 445 -25.43 30.26 -19.75
CA ALA A 445 -26.46 31.09 -20.38
C ALA A 445 -27.75 30.29 -20.65
N ALA A 446 -27.63 29.05 -21.12
CA ALA A 446 -28.77 28.16 -21.33
C ALA A 446 -29.49 27.83 -20.02
N LYS A 447 -28.74 27.54 -18.94
CA LYS A 447 -29.31 27.31 -17.59
C LYS A 447 -29.99 28.56 -17.03
N ARG A 448 -29.39 29.75 -17.19
CA ARG A 448 -30.03 31.03 -16.82
C ARG A 448 -31.30 31.29 -17.62
N LYS A 449 -31.29 30.95 -18.92
CA LYS A 449 -32.47 31.11 -19.79
C LYS A 449 -33.57 30.11 -19.43
N ALA A 450 -33.23 28.87 -19.11
CA ALA A 450 -34.15 27.85 -18.62
C ALA A 450 -34.74 28.21 -17.25
N GLN A 451 -33.92 28.73 -16.34
CA GLN A 451 -34.39 29.17 -15.02
C GLN A 451 -35.29 30.40 -15.12
N LYS A 452 -34.96 31.36 -16.00
CA LYS A 452 -35.86 32.48 -16.32
C LYS A 452 -37.18 32.02 -16.92
N ALA A 453 -37.16 31.00 -17.79
CA ALA A 453 -38.38 30.43 -18.37
C ALA A 453 -39.25 29.71 -17.32
N LEU A 454 -38.63 29.02 -16.36
CA LEU A 454 -39.33 28.40 -15.24
C LEU A 454 -40.01 29.45 -14.36
N THR A 455 -39.27 30.50 -13.96
CA THR A 455 -39.83 31.60 -13.14
C THR A 455 -40.88 32.44 -13.89
N ALA A 456 -40.78 32.53 -15.22
CA ALA A 456 -41.78 33.20 -16.06
C ALA A 456 -43.06 32.35 -16.21
N GLY A 457 -42.94 31.02 -16.21
CA GLY A 457 -44.09 30.11 -16.16
C GLY A 457 -44.86 30.23 -14.84
N ASP A 458 -44.15 30.38 -13.72
CA ASP A 458 -44.77 30.62 -12.41
C ASP A 458 -45.42 32.02 -12.32
N ALA A 459 -44.84 33.04 -12.97
CA ALA A 459 -45.45 34.37 -13.08
C ALA A 459 -46.72 34.37 -13.95
N ALA A 460 -46.77 33.57 -15.02
CA ALA A 460 -47.97 33.40 -15.85
C ALA A 460 -49.06 32.56 -15.17
N ALA A 461 -48.71 31.71 -14.20
CA ALA A 461 -49.66 31.00 -13.36
C ALA A 461 -50.24 31.88 -12.24
N ALA A 462 -49.49 32.87 -11.75
CA ALA A 462 -49.94 33.84 -10.76
C ALA A 462 -50.94 34.89 -11.30
N ASP A 463 -50.95 35.13 -12.62
CA ASP A 463 -51.90 36.05 -13.27
C ASP A 463 -53.32 35.48 -13.39
N LYS A 464 -53.52 34.19 -13.06
CA LYS A 464 -54.86 33.55 -12.99
C LYS A 464 -55.48 33.53 -11.60
N SER A 465 -54.86 34.16 -10.60
CA SER A 465 -55.39 34.31 -9.23
C SER A 465 -55.74 35.76 -8.87
N ALA A 466 -56.17 36.55 -9.85
CA ALA A 466 -56.53 37.97 -9.68
C ALA A 466 -57.94 38.17 -9.09
N ASP A 467 -58.24 37.57 -7.93
CA ASP A 467 -59.51 37.83 -7.20
C ASP A 467 -59.37 37.72 -5.67
N LEU A 468 -58.25 38.18 -5.13
CA LEU A 468 -58.08 38.40 -3.68
C LEU A 468 -58.06 39.90 -3.37
N PRO A 469 -58.76 40.36 -2.31
CA PRO A 469 -58.83 41.78 -1.97
C PRO A 469 -57.43 42.35 -1.69
N PRO A 470 -57.19 43.64 -2.03
CA PRO A 470 -55.87 44.24 -1.91
C PRO A 470 -55.36 44.18 -0.47
N VAL A 471 -54.13 43.70 -0.32
CA VAL A 471 -53.43 43.64 0.97
C VAL A 471 -53.24 45.08 1.49
N PRO A 472 -53.61 45.40 2.74
CA PRO A 472 -53.46 46.75 3.28
C PRO A 472 -51.98 47.20 3.34
N PRO A 473 -51.70 48.50 3.19
CA PRO A 473 -50.35 49.06 3.12
C PRO A 473 -49.59 48.94 4.47
N PRO A 474 -48.24 48.93 4.44
CA PRO A 474 -47.42 48.84 5.65
C PRO A 474 -47.68 50.02 6.59
N MET A 475 -47.81 49.74 7.88
CA MET A 475 -48.23 50.74 8.87
C MET A 475 -47.21 50.81 10.01
N ARG A 476 -46.83 52.04 10.36
CA ARG A 476 -46.07 52.35 11.59
C ARG A 476 -47.07 52.86 12.62
N THR A 477 -47.21 52.13 13.73
CA THR A 477 -48.01 52.59 14.87
C THR A 477 -47.08 53.01 15.99
N ALA A 478 -47.26 54.24 16.49
CA ALA A 478 -46.51 54.79 17.61
C ALA A 478 -47.42 54.92 18.84
N GLY A 479 -47.15 54.11 19.87
CA GLY A 479 -47.64 54.29 21.24
C GLY A 479 -46.43 54.27 22.19
N ASP A 480 -46.57 53.67 23.39
CA ASP A 480 -45.45 53.47 24.33
C ASP A 480 -44.30 52.60 23.78
N ALA A 481 -44.52 51.91 22.65
CA ALA A 481 -43.48 51.29 21.84
C ALA A 481 -43.77 51.48 20.34
N ILE A 482 -42.71 51.53 19.52
CA ILE A 482 -42.82 51.59 18.06
C ILE A 482 -42.99 50.16 17.53
N SER A 483 -44.15 49.88 16.93
CA SER A 483 -44.42 48.62 16.25
C SER A 483 -44.52 48.85 14.74
N PHE A 484 -43.91 47.94 13.97
CA PHE A 484 -43.94 47.94 12.51
C PHE A 484 -44.74 46.72 12.04
N ASP A 485 -45.87 46.97 11.39
CA ASP A 485 -46.66 45.90 10.78
C ASP A 485 -46.33 45.82 9.28
N ARG A 486 -45.91 44.63 8.84
CA ARG A 486 -45.58 44.30 7.43
C ARG A 486 -44.49 45.17 6.78
N VAL A 487 -43.46 45.55 7.52
CA VAL A 487 -42.27 46.22 6.97
C VAL A 487 -41.16 45.20 6.70
N THR A 488 -40.66 45.15 5.47
CA THR A 488 -39.50 44.32 5.11
C THR A 488 -38.23 44.92 5.69
N ILE A 489 -37.56 44.19 6.59
CA ILE A 489 -36.23 44.56 7.08
C ILE A 489 -35.21 44.11 6.03
N SER A 490 -34.70 45.07 5.26
CA SER A 490 -33.57 44.84 4.35
C SER A 490 -32.29 45.19 5.09
N SER A 491 -31.43 44.19 5.36
CA SER A 491 -30.04 44.44 5.73
C SER A 491 -29.27 44.81 4.45
N PRO A 492 -28.42 45.84 4.46
CA PRO A 492 -27.57 46.15 3.31
C PRO A 492 -26.39 45.16 3.28
N ASP A 493 -26.55 44.08 2.52
CA ASP A 493 -25.43 43.31 1.95
C ASP A 493 -25.36 43.56 0.43
#